data_AF-A0A960JFN9-F1
#
_entry.id   AF-A0A960JFN9-F1
#
_cell.length_a   1.000
_cell.length_b   1.000
_cell.length_c   1.000
_cell.angle_alpha   90.00
_cell.angle_beta   90.00
_cell.angle_gamma   90.00
#
_symmetry.space_group_name_H-M   'P 1'
#
loop_
_entity.id
_entity.type
_entity.pdbx_description
1 polymer ?
#
loop_
_entity_poly.entity_id
_entity_poly.type
_entity_poly.pdbx_seq_one_letter_code
_entity_poly.pdbx_strand_id
1 'polypeptide(L)'
;MKLYRVKTLVIAIIALPIIAVGFFNTQSTGTYVSADATADLYKAKCAMCHGPTAAKAFDPAMGNEELVHIILNGKKGEKPPYMPAFKDKGISEEQALALTEYMKDLRKPADTNSNTGSD
;
A
#
# COMPACT_ATOMS: atom_id res chain seq x y z
N MET A 1 -20.38 52.36 -13.25
CA MET A 1 -19.40 51.24 -13.19
C MET A 1 -19.23 50.69 -14.60
N LYS A 2 -18.00 50.63 -15.15
CA LYS A 2 -17.73 50.17 -16.53
C LYS A 2 -18.17 48.72 -16.69
N LEU A 3 -19.02 48.41 -17.68
CA LEU A 3 -19.60 47.07 -17.92
C LEU A 3 -18.56 45.93 -17.96
N TYR A 4 -17.30 46.24 -18.32
CA TYR A 4 -16.17 45.31 -18.30
C TYR A 4 -15.83 44.77 -16.90
N ARG A 5 -16.03 45.57 -15.84
CA ARG A 5 -15.78 45.16 -14.44
C ARG A 5 -16.85 44.22 -13.89
N VAL A 6 -18.07 44.31 -14.42
CA VAL A 6 -19.18 43.41 -14.05
C VAL A 6 -19.01 42.04 -14.72
N LYS A 7 -18.59 42.01 -15.99
CA LYS A 7 -18.29 40.75 -16.71
C LYS A 7 -17.14 39.97 -16.05
N THR A 8 -16.08 40.62 -15.59
CA THR A 8 -14.97 39.93 -14.90
C THR A 8 -15.38 39.35 -13.55
N LEU A 9 -16.30 40.00 -12.83
CA LEU A 9 -16.80 39.50 -11.54
C LEU A 9 -17.68 38.25 -11.71
N VAL A 10 -18.51 38.20 -12.75
CA VAL A 10 -19.37 37.03 -13.01
C VAL A 10 -18.57 35.79 -13.39
N ILE A 11 -17.51 35.94 -14.20
CA ILE A 11 -16.63 34.83 -14.60
C ILE A 11 -15.88 34.27 -13.39
N ALA A 12 -15.40 35.13 -12.50
CA ALA A 12 -14.70 34.71 -11.28
C ALA A 12 -15.61 33.89 -10.34
N ILE A 13 -16.89 34.27 -10.21
CA ILE A 13 -17.86 33.59 -9.34
C ILE A 13 -18.20 32.18 -9.87
N ILE A 14 -18.21 31.98 -11.19
CA ILE A 14 -18.50 30.67 -11.81
C ILE A 14 -17.26 29.76 -11.82
N ALA A 15 -16.06 30.33 -11.96
CA ALA A 15 -14.81 29.55 -11.95
C ALA A 15 -14.42 29.05 -10.55
N LEU A 16 -14.74 29.82 -9.50
CA LEU A 16 -14.41 29.49 -8.11
C LEU A 16 -14.92 28.12 -7.62
N PRO A 17 -16.20 27.73 -7.81
CA PRO A 17 -16.68 26.42 -7.38
C PRO A 17 -16.06 25.26 -8.16
N ILE A 18 -15.73 25.46 -9.44
CA ILE A 18 -15.11 24.42 -10.29
C ILE A 18 -13.69 24.12 -9.78
N ILE A 19 -12.94 25.16 -9.39
CA ILE A 19 -11.60 25.00 -8.81
C ILE A 19 -11.68 24.32 -7.44
N ALA A 20 -12.67 24.64 -6.62
CA ALA A 20 -12.86 24.02 -5.30
C ALA A 20 -13.16 22.50 -5.37
N VAL A 21 -13.95 22.06 -6.35
CA VAL A 21 -14.25 20.62 -6.55
C VAL A 21 -13.01 19.85 -7.03
N GLY A 22 -12.10 20.49 -7.77
CA GLY A 22 -10.84 19.87 -8.22
C GLY A 22 -9.89 19.50 -7.07
N PHE A 23 -9.83 20.31 -6.01
CA PHE A 23 -8.95 20.06 -4.86
C PHE A 23 -9.50 19.03 -3.86
N PHE A 24 -10.82 18.86 -3.78
CA PHE A 24 -11.42 17.87 -2.86
C PHE A 24 -11.22 16.43 -3.31
N ASN A 25 -11.05 16.18 -4.61
CA ASN A 25 -10.88 14.83 -5.16
C ASN A 25 -9.44 14.29 -5.04
N THR A 26 -8.48 15.11 -4.62
CA THR A 26 -7.07 14.71 -4.43
C THR A 26 -6.71 14.39 -2.99
N GLN A 27 -7.67 14.45 -2.06
CA GLN A 27 -7.43 13.92 -0.71
C GLN A 27 -7.46 12.40 -0.79
N SER A 28 -6.28 11.82 -1.00
CA SER A 28 -6.02 10.40 -0.75
C SER A 28 -6.53 10.08 0.65
N THR A 29 -7.67 9.40 0.73
CA THR A 29 -8.13 8.79 1.96
C THR A 29 -7.07 7.76 2.31
N GLY A 30 -6.18 8.10 3.24
CA GLY A 30 -5.19 7.18 3.78
C GLY A 30 -5.92 5.90 4.15
N THR A 31 -5.73 4.86 3.34
CA THR A 31 -6.42 3.59 3.54
C THR A 31 -5.75 2.99 4.76
N TYR A 32 -6.45 2.97 5.89
CA TYR A 32 -5.97 2.32 7.10
C TYR A 32 -5.70 0.85 6.76
N VAL A 33 -4.43 0.45 6.77
CA VAL A 33 -4.02 -0.91 6.47
C VAL A 33 -4.20 -1.73 7.76
N SER A 34 -5.37 -2.36 7.91
CA SER A 34 -5.61 -3.32 9.00
C SER A 34 -4.71 -4.55 8.87
N ALA A 35 -4.44 -5.23 9.98
CA ALA A 35 -3.74 -6.51 9.99
C ALA A 35 -4.47 -7.56 9.14
N ASP A 36 -5.81 -7.65 9.23
CA ASP A 36 -6.62 -8.58 8.42
C ASP A 36 -6.47 -8.29 6.92
N ALA A 37 -6.53 -7.00 6.55
CA ALA A 37 -6.33 -6.56 5.17
C ALA A 37 -4.92 -6.90 4.66
N THR A 38 -3.91 -6.85 5.54
CA THR A 38 -2.52 -7.23 5.21
C THR A 38 -2.37 -8.73 5.02
N ALA A 39 -2.99 -9.54 5.89
CA ALA A 39 -2.99 -10.99 5.78
C ALA A 39 -3.68 -11.47 4.49
N ASP A 40 -4.83 -10.89 4.14
CA ASP A 40 -5.52 -11.18 2.89
C ASP A 40 -4.72 -10.76 1.66
N LEU A 41 -4.10 -9.58 1.72
CA LEU A 41 -3.23 -9.09 0.65
C LEU A 41 -2.02 -10.01 0.44
N TYR A 42 -1.38 -10.44 1.52
CA TYR A 42 -0.29 -11.41 1.50
C TYR A 42 -0.73 -12.73 0.87
N LYS A 43 -1.87 -13.27 1.30
CA LYS A 43 -2.44 -14.51 0.77
C LYS A 43 -2.74 -14.39 -0.73
N ALA A 44 -3.27 -13.26 -1.16
CA ALA A 44 -3.67 -13.03 -2.55
C ALA A 44 -2.49 -12.76 -3.50
N LYS A 45 -1.40 -12.14 -3.03
CA LYS A 45 -0.34 -11.61 -3.90
C LYS A 45 1.05 -12.22 -3.66
N CYS A 46 1.34 -12.71 -2.46
CA CYS A 46 2.69 -13.06 -2.03
C CYS A 46 2.85 -14.56 -1.73
N ALA A 47 1.86 -15.15 -1.07
CA ALA A 47 1.93 -16.51 -0.53
C ALA A 47 2.16 -17.60 -1.59
N MET A 48 1.77 -17.36 -2.85
CA MET A 48 2.03 -18.29 -3.95
C MET A 48 3.52 -18.58 -4.16
N CYS A 49 4.38 -17.58 -3.96
CA CYS A 49 5.84 -17.72 -4.12
C CYS A 49 6.54 -17.88 -2.78
N HIS A 50 6.10 -17.16 -1.75
CA HIS A 50 6.74 -17.12 -0.44
C HIS A 50 6.26 -18.22 0.53
N GLY A 51 5.19 -18.93 0.18
CA GLY A 51 4.50 -19.90 1.06
C GLY A 51 3.59 -19.21 2.08
N PRO A 52 2.85 -19.98 2.90
CA PRO A 52 1.97 -19.42 3.93
C PRO A 52 2.73 -18.79 5.11
N THR A 53 4.00 -19.16 5.33
CA THR A 53 4.83 -18.73 6.47
C THR A 53 5.99 -17.82 6.06
N ALA A 54 6.00 -17.30 4.83
CA ALA A 54 7.10 -16.53 4.27
C ALA A 54 8.49 -17.22 4.33
N ALA A 55 8.52 -18.56 4.39
CA ALA A 55 9.77 -19.32 4.57
C ALA A 55 10.65 -19.34 3.31
N LYS A 56 10.13 -18.95 2.14
CA LYS A 56 10.86 -18.98 0.86
C LYS A 56 11.28 -17.58 0.44
N ALA A 57 12.52 -17.46 -0.02
CA ALA A 57 13.06 -16.25 -0.68
C ALA A 57 12.81 -14.94 0.09
N PHE A 58 12.83 -15.00 1.42
CA PHE A 58 12.62 -13.85 2.31
C PHE A 58 13.62 -13.88 3.47
N ASP A 59 14.31 -12.75 3.65
CA ASP A 59 15.28 -12.54 4.72
C ASP A 59 14.74 -11.51 5.74
N PRO A 60 14.32 -11.95 6.93
CA PRO A 60 13.78 -11.07 7.97
C PRO A 60 14.87 -10.20 8.63
N ALA A 61 16.15 -10.52 8.44
CA ALA A 61 17.26 -9.72 8.96
C ALA A 61 17.49 -8.43 8.14
N MET A 62 16.93 -8.35 6.92
CA MET A 62 16.99 -7.17 6.07
C MET A 62 16.17 -6.01 6.67
N GLY A 63 16.66 -4.78 6.49
CA GLY A 63 15.97 -3.56 6.94
C GLY A 63 14.61 -3.38 6.26
N ASN A 64 13.65 -2.78 6.97
CA ASN A 64 12.30 -2.58 6.45
C ASN A 64 12.30 -1.74 5.16
N GLU A 65 13.12 -0.69 5.11
CA GLU A 65 13.24 0.19 3.95
C GLU A 65 13.65 -0.55 2.67
N GLU A 66 14.63 -1.45 2.77
CA GLU A 66 15.08 -2.27 1.64
C GLU A 66 14.01 -3.29 1.24
N LEU A 67 13.34 -3.93 2.20
CA LEU A 67 12.25 -4.86 1.92
C LEU A 67 11.05 -4.17 1.24
N VAL A 68 10.70 -2.96 1.70
CA VAL A 68 9.69 -2.10 1.07
C VAL A 68 10.10 -1.76 -0.36
N HIS A 69 11.34 -1.33 -0.56
CA HIS A 69 11.87 -1.03 -1.89
C HIS A 69 11.80 -2.25 -2.83
N ILE A 70 12.13 -3.45 -2.34
CA ILE A 70 12.01 -4.71 -3.09
C ILE A 70 10.55 -5.04 -3.43
N ILE A 71 9.59 -4.84 -2.51
CA ILE A 71 8.16 -5.07 -2.79
C ILE A 71 7.68 -4.12 -3.89
N LEU A 72 8.02 -2.84 -3.78
CA LEU A 72 7.55 -1.82 -4.72
C LEU A 72 8.16 -1.99 -6.11
N ASN A 73 9.47 -2.29 -6.19
CA ASN A 73 10.22 -2.29 -7.45
C ASN A 73 10.53 -3.70 -8.00
N GLY A 74 10.24 -4.74 -7.23
CA GLY A 74 10.59 -6.12 -7.57
C GLY A 74 12.09 -6.40 -7.37
N LYS A 75 12.45 -7.68 -7.54
CA LYS A 75 13.85 -8.12 -7.45
C LYS A 75 14.10 -9.30 -8.37
N LYS A 76 15.18 -9.20 -9.17
CA LYS A 76 15.73 -10.35 -9.90
C LYS A 76 16.57 -11.18 -8.95
N GLY A 77 16.13 -12.39 -8.66
CA GLY A 77 16.93 -13.41 -7.99
C GLY A 77 17.88 -14.11 -8.97
N GLU A 78 18.57 -15.15 -8.49
CA GLU A 78 19.46 -15.97 -9.33
C GLU A 78 18.70 -16.77 -10.40
N LYS A 79 17.48 -17.22 -10.09
CA LYS A 79 16.65 -18.05 -10.97
C LYS A 79 15.22 -17.49 -11.04
N PRO A 80 14.55 -17.60 -12.21
CA PRO A 80 13.12 -17.27 -12.31
C PRO A 80 12.26 -18.26 -11.50
N PRO A 81 11.04 -17.86 -11.08
CA PRO A 81 10.40 -16.57 -11.35
C PRO A 81 11.00 -15.43 -10.51
N TYR A 82 11.20 -14.27 -11.14
CA TYR A 82 11.63 -13.05 -10.44
C TYR A 82 10.48 -12.43 -9.66
N MET A 83 10.80 -11.78 -8.55
CA MET A 83 9.80 -11.04 -7.78
C MET A 83 9.35 -9.82 -8.60
N PRO A 84 8.05 -9.69 -8.93
CA PRO A 84 7.57 -8.57 -9.72
C PRO A 84 7.53 -7.28 -8.90
N ALA A 85 7.56 -6.14 -9.57
CA ALA A 85 7.23 -4.86 -8.98
C ALA A 85 5.73 -4.80 -8.66
N PHE A 86 5.39 -4.37 -7.45
CA PHE A 86 3.99 -4.23 -7.03
C PHE A 86 3.50 -2.79 -6.97
N LYS A 87 4.38 -1.79 -7.12
CA LYS A 87 3.99 -0.38 -7.21
C LYS A 87 2.99 -0.17 -8.35
N ASP A 88 3.30 -0.69 -9.55
CA ASP A 88 2.43 -0.61 -10.72
C ASP A 88 1.17 -1.50 -10.62
N LYS A 89 1.10 -2.34 -9.57
CA LYS A 89 -0.05 -3.18 -9.23
C LYS A 89 -0.92 -2.55 -8.12
N GLY A 90 -0.62 -1.31 -7.73
CA GLY A 90 -1.41 -0.55 -6.76
C GLY A 90 -1.03 -0.78 -5.29
N ILE A 91 0.12 -1.41 -5.00
CA ILE A 91 0.64 -1.45 -3.63
C ILE A 91 1.26 -0.11 -3.28
N SER A 92 0.78 0.52 -2.21
CA SER A 92 1.37 1.73 -1.63
C SER A 92 2.59 1.40 -0.76
N GLU A 93 3.36 2.43 -0.39
CA GLU A 93 4.51 2.28 0.50
C GLU A 93 4.09 1.79 1.90
N GLU A 94 2.96 2.29 2.41
CA GLU A 94 2.39 1.87 3.68
C GLU A 94 1.96 0.39 3.66
N GLN A 95 1.36 -0.06 2.56
CA GLN A 95 1.00 -1.47 2.38
C GLN A 95 2.24 -2.36 2.26
N ALA A 96 3.29 -1.90 1.56
CA ALA A 96 4.56 -2.63 1.47
C ALA A 96 5.24 -2.76 2.83
N LEU A 97 5.17 -1.72 3.67
CA LEU A 97 5.67 -1.76 5.05
C LEU A 97 4.88 -2.76 5.89
N ALA A 98 3.54 -2.70 5.85
CA ALA A 98 2.70 -3.64 6.58
C ALA A 98 2.96 -5.10 6.17
N LEU A 99 3.11 -5.35 4.86
CA LEU A 99 3.46 -6.68 4.33
C LEU A 99 4.84 -7.14 4.81
N THR A 100 5.82 -6.23 4.88
CA THR A 100 7.16 -6.52 5.38
C THR A 100 7.11 -6.97 6.84
N GLU A 101 6.42 -6.21 7.68
CA GLU A 101 6.26 -6.51 9.10
C GLU A 101 5.50 -7.82 9.32
N TYR A 102 4.41 -8.02 8.57
CA TYR A 102 3.64 -9.26 8.59
C TYR A 102 4.50 -10.49 8.23
N MET A 103 5.31 -10.41 7.17
CA MET A 103 6.22 -11.49 6.78
C MET A 103 7.29 -11.78 7.84
N LYS A 104 7.79 -10.74 8.53
CA LYS A 104 8.72 -10.94 9.67
C LYS A 104 8.03 -11.64 10.82
N ASP A 105 6.77 -11.29 11.10
CA ASP A 105 6.00 -11.91 12.16
C ASP A 105 5.72 -13.39 11.89
N LEU A 106 5.34 -13.74 10.65
CA LEU A 106 5.17 -15.13 10.21
C LEU A 106 6.43 -16.00 10.36
N ARG A 107 7.62 -15.38 10.40
CA ARG A 107 8.91 -16.06 10.55
C ARG A 107 9.36 -16.23 11.99
N LYS A 108 8.72 -15.54 12.95
CA LYS A 108 8.95 -15.83 14.36
C LYS A 108 8.40 -17.23 14.65
N PRO A 109 9.06 -18.04 15.50
CA PRO A 109 8.44 -19.24 16.02
C PRO A 109 7.08 -18.83 16.59
N ALA A 110 6.01 -19.49 16.16
CA ALA A 110 4.69 -19.21 16.69
C ALA A 110 4.75 -19.36 18.22
N ASP A 111 4.62 -18.26 18.94
CA ASP A 111 4.39 -18.33 20.37
C ASP A 111 3.05 -19.06 20.53
N THR A 112 3.11 -20.28 21.06
CA THR A 112 2.02 -21.26 21.19
C THR A 112 0.88 -20.82 22.12
N ASN A 113 0.58 -19.52 22.26
CA ASN A 113 -0.45 -19.00 23.14
C ASN A 113 -1.21 -17.83 22.48
N SER A 114 -2.01 -18.12 21.45
CA SER A 114 -3.17 -17.28 21.11
C SER A 114 -4.41 -18.12 21.34
N ASN A 115 -5.01 -17.88 22.50
CA ASN A 115 -6.20 -18.51 23.04
C ASN A 115 -7.33 -18.49 21.99
N THR A 116 -7.67 -19.66 21.47
CA THR A 116 -8.93 -19.94 20.78
C THR A 116 -10.08 -19.74 21.78
N GLY A 117 -11.04 -18.87 21.47
CA GLY A 117 -12.27 -18.80 22.26
C GLY A 117 -13.11 -17.56 22.06
N SER A 118 -13.82 -17.50 20.92
CA SER A 118 -15.16 -16.90 20.84
C SER A 118 -15.86 -17.55 19.66
N ASP A 119 -16.50 -18.68 19.95
CA ASP A 119 -17.88 -19.05 19.54
C ASP A 119 -18.28 -20.35 20.27
#